data_AF-A0A146KC20-F1
#
_entry.id   AF-A0A146KC20-F1
#
_cell.length_a   1.000
_cell.length_b   1.000
_cell.length_c   1.000
_cell.angle_alpha   90.00
_cell.angle_beta   90.00
_cell.angle_gamma   90.00
#
_symmetry.space_group_name_H-M   'P 1'
#
loop_
_entity.id
_entity.type
_entity.pdbx_description
1 polymer ?
#
loop_
_entity_poly.entity_id
_entity_poly.type
_entity_poly.pdbx_seq_one_letter_code
_entity_poly.pdbx_strand_id
1 'polypeptide(L)'
;MIPLLATVVWTSSLLTFPMWKQNMENWFVWAKLISILIFTIVQSAFSHFESKKQLKEPNQPQNPHLKLQWFFYLLLITNISEAVVHDIQQGHVFNAISGIIQNLPLPLPPKYLELKGKRIHFYTSAYWVFVYVSWNMCFTYNTAMNTVLCFGKLAAAGLYTIIHNDASTFVVARIYTLNVIMIIKATSPYFIKYVLFKNNIPFNSTIRKMWDIFNTLNAIPLLWFRFANKKVKQE
;
A
#
# COMPACT_ATOMS: atom_id res chain seq x y z
N MET A 1 23.52 9.45 -0.88
CA MET A 1 23.68 8.73 -2.17
C MET A 1 22.46 7.90 -2.52
N ILE A 2 22.00 7.00 -1.63
CA ILE A 2 20.82 6.13 -1.88
C ILE A 2 19.50 6.88 -2.15
N PRO A 3 19.13 7.96 -1.40
CA PRO A 3 17.86 8.65 -1.64
C PRO A 3 17.80 9.38 -2.99
N LEU A 4 18.90 10.02 -3.39
CA LEU A 4 19.02 10.68 -4.68
C LEU A 4 18.83 9.70 -5.84
N LEU A 5 19.51 8.55 -5.77
CA LEU A 5 19.39 7.51 -6.78
C LEU A 5 17.93 7.05 -6.90
N ALA A 6 17.26 6.83 -5.76
CA ALA A 6 15.84 6.47 -5.75
C ALA A 6 14.98 7.55 -6.43
N THR A 7 15.19 8.84 -6.11
CA THR A 7 14.47 9.95 -6.76
C THR A 7 14.69 9.96 -8.26
N VAL A 8 15.94 9.81 -8.72
CA VAL A 8 16.26 9.75 -10.14
C VAL A 8 15.56 8.56 -10.80
N VAL A 9 15.66 7.36 -10.22
CA VAL A 9 15.03 6.14 -10.76
C VAL A 9 13.51 6.30 -10.89
N TRP A 10 12.83 6.75 -9.84
CA TRP A 10 11.37 6.90 -9.87
C TRP A 10 10.93 8.01 -10.82
N THR A 11 11.65 9.13 -10.86
CA THR A 11 11.33 10.23 -11.78
C THR A 11 11.56 9.81 -13.23
N SER A 12 12.67 9.14 -13.53
CA SER A 12 12.99 8.62 -14.86
C SER A 12 12.00 7.57 -15.33
N SER A 13 11.32 6.86 -14.43
CA SER A 13 10.27 5.91 -14.82
C SER A 13 9.08 6.58 -15.51
N LEU A 14 8.85 7.89 -15.32
CA LEU A 14 7.85 8.65 -16.08
C LEU A 14 8.14 8.66 -17.58
N LEU A 15 9.40 8.52 -18.00
CA LEU A 15 9.78 8.42 -19.42
C LEU A 15 9.25 7.15 -20.08
N THR A 16 8.81 6.16 -19.29
CA THR A 16 8.19 4.93 -19.81
C THR A 16 6.70 5.10 -20.14
N PHE A 17 6.13 6.29 -19.92
CA PHE A 17 4.74 6.62 -20.24
C PHE A 17 4.27 6.20 -21.64
N PRO A 18 5.06 6.32 -22.73
CA PRO A 18 4.63 5.85 -24.05
C PRO A 18 4.30 4.35 -24.09
N MET A 19 5.04 3.53 -23.32
CA MET A 19 4.81 2.09 -23.23
C MET A 19 3.54 1.74 -22.45
N TRP A 20 3.14 2.62 -21.53
CA TRP A 20 1.98 2.40 -20.66
C TRP A 20 0.69 2.29 -21.46
N LYS A 21 0.53 3.17 -22.45
CA LYS A 21 -0.64 3.18 -23.35
C LYS A 21 -0.76 1.91 -24.20
N GLN A 22 0.36 1.27 -24.51
CA GLN A 22 0.39 0.04 -25.31
C GLN A 22 0.08 -1.21 -24.49
N ASN A 23 0.45 -1.21 -23.20
CA ASN A 23 0.42 -2.40 -22.36
C ASN A 23 -0.69 -2.40 -21.28
N MET A 24 -1.36 -1.27 -21.03
CA MET A 24 -2.37 -1.14 -19.97
C MET A 24 -3.72 -0.65 -20.50
N GLU A 25 -4.70 -1.54 -20.53
CA GLU A 25 -6.06 -1.25 -21.00
C GLU A 25 -7.02 -0.84 -19.86
N ASN A 26 -6.79 -1.31 -18.64
CA ASN A 26 -7.71 -1.11 -17.52
C ASN A 26 -7.38 0.17 -16.73
N TRP A 27 -8.39 1.04 -16.54
CA TRP A 27 -8.31 2.27 -15.74
C TRP A 27 -7.73 2.04 -14.34
N PHE A 28 -8.03 0.90 -13.72
CA PHE A 28 -7.57 0.57 -12.38
C PHE A 28 -6.05 0.47 -12.34
N VAL A 29 -5.44 -0.15 -13.36
CA VAL A 29 -3.98 -0.29 -13.45
C VAL A 29 -3.32 1.07 -13.63
N TRP A 30 -3.93 1.94 -14.43
CA TRP A 30 -3.50 3.34 -14.61
C TRP A 30 -3.54 4.14 -13.31
N ALA A 31 -4.69 4.16 -12.63
CA ALA A 31 -4.86 4.86 -11.36
C ALA A 31 -3.83 4.37 -10.32
N LYS A 32 -3.69 3.04 -10.20
CA LYS A 32 -2.77 2.39 -9.27
C LYS A 32 -1.31 2.76 -9.53
N LEU A 33 -0.89 2.75 -10.80
CA LEU A 33 0.49 3.11 -11.17
C LEU A 33 0.76 4.58 -10.85
N ILE A 34 -0.14 5.49 -11.25
CA ILE A 34 0.04 6.92 -11.04
C ILE A 34 0.10 7.26 -9.54
N SER A 35 -0.87 6.76 -8.75
CA SER A 35 -0.94 7.08 -7.31
C SER A 35 0.30 6.62 -6.54
N ILE A 36 0.79 5.41 -6.85
CA ILE A 36 1.98 4.83 -6.23
C ILE A 36 3.27 5.48 -6.72
N LEU A 37 3.35 5.83 -8.01
CA LEU A 37 4.52 6.49 -8.55
C LEU A 37 4.68 7.89 -7.96
N ILE A 38 3.58 8.64 -7.85
CA ILE A 38 3.57 9.93 -7.14
C ILE A 38 4.04 9.77 -5.70
N PHE A 39 3.55 8.75 -4.98
CA PHE A 39 4.00 8.47 -3.61
C PHE A 39 5.52 8.29 -3.54
N THR A 40 6.08 7.43 -4.38
CA THR A 40 7.51 7.07 -4.33
C THR A 40 8.43 8.20 -4.77
N ILE A 41 8.03 9.01 -5.76
CA ILE A 41 8.77 10.21 -6.18
C ILE A 41 8.81 11.21 -5.01
N VAL A 42 7.65 11.56 -4.45
CA VAL A 42 7.56 12.54 -3.35
C VAL A 42 8.33 12.04 -2.11
N GLN A 43 8.16 10.77 -1.75
CA GLN A 43 8.86 10.20 -0.60
C GLN A 43 10.37 10.17 -0.79
N SER A 44 10.88 9.73 -1.94
CA SER A 44 12.31 9.68 -2.20
C SER A 44 12.94 11.08 -2.23
N ALA A 45 12.27 12.05 -2.87
CA ALA A 45 12.70 13.45 -2.91
C ALA A 45 12.76 14.06 -1.51
N PHE A 46 11.74 13.80 -0.70
CA PHE A 46 11.70 14.21 0.70
C PHE A 46 12.84 13.58 1.51
N SER A 47 13.03 12.26 1.42
CA SER A 47 14.13 11.55 2.09
C SER A 47 15.50 12.10 1.70
N HIS A 48 15.68 12.51 0.44
CA HIS A 48 16.91 13.14 -0.04
C HIS A 48 17.11 14.53 0.57
N PHE A 49 16.07 15.39 0.56
CA PHE A 49 16.13 16.71 1.16
C PHE A 49 16.47 16.64 2.66
N GLU A 50 15.75 15.82 3.41
CA GLU A 50 16.01 15.60 4.84
C GLU A 50 17.41 15.02 5.08
N SER A 51 17.91 14.17 4.18
CA SER A 51 19.28 13.67 4.30
C SER A 51 20.34 14.74 4.14
N LYS A 52 20.14 15.72 3.24
CA LYS A 52 21.03 16.87 3.10
C LYS A 52 20.93 17.81 4.30
N LYS A 53 19.71 18.03 4.79
CA LYS A 53 19.45 18.89 5.95
C LYS A 53 20.12 18.34 7.21
N GLN A 54 19.95 17.04 7.48
CA GLN A 54 20.57 16.36 8.63
C GLN A 54 22.11 16.38 8.58
N LEU A 55 22.72 16.34 7.39
CA LEU A 55 24.17 16.48 7.24
C LEU A 55 24.66 17.90 7.57
N LYS A 56 23.85 18.93 7.29
CA LYS A 56 24.20 20.34 7.55
C LYS A 56 23.90 20.76 8.98
N GLU A 57 22.81 20.25 9.55
CA GLU A 57 22.27 20.67 10.85
C GLU A 57 21.88 19.45 11.69
N PRO A 58 22.86 18.69 12.24
CA PRO A 58 22.61 17.40 12.89
C PRO A 58 21.76 17.48 14.17
N ASN A 59 21.77 18.65 14.83
CA ASN A 59 21.08 18.88 16.11
C ASN A 59 19.73 19.60 15.96
N GLN A 60 19.30 19.92 14.73
CA GLN A 60 18.02 20.61 14.56
C GLN A 60 16.86 19.61 14.70
N PRO A 61 15.84 19.92 15.51
CA PRO A 61 14.66 19.07 15.61
C PRO A 61 13.98 18.94 14.23
N GLN A 62 13.63 17.71 13.87
CA GLN A 62 12.91 17.43 12.64
C GLN A 62 11.49 17.97 12.77
N ASN A 63 11.18 19.03 12.03
CA ASN A 63 9.84 19.61 12.05
C ASN A 63 8.83 18.62 11.44
N PRO A 64 7.66 18.43 12.06
CA PRO A 64 6.60 17.63 11.48
C PRO A 64 6.06 18.34 10.24
N HIS A 65 6.35 17.81 9.05
CA HIS A 65 5.76 18.31 7.80
C HIS A 65 4.30 17.88 7.71
N LEU A 66 3.42 18.55 8.46
CA LEU A 66 2.00 18.20 8.59
C LEU A 66 1.31 18.06 7.22
N LYS A 67 1.60 18.94 6.27
CA LYS A 67 1.07 18.86 4.89
C LYS A 67 1.48 17.57 4.19
N LEU A 68 2.72 17.15 4.37
CA LEU A 68 3.26 15.93 3.78
C LEU A 68 2.69 14.68 4.44
N GLN A 69 2.45 14.73 5.75
CA GLN A 69 1.74 13.69 6.49
C GLN A 69 0.32 13.47 5.94
N TRP A 70 -0.44 14.56 5.75
CA TRP A 70 -1.75 14.52 5.11
C TRP A 70 -1.71 13.99 3.68
N PHE A 71 -0.71 14.39 2.90
CA PHE A 71 -0.52 13.90 1.55
C PHE A 71 -0.35 12.38 1.51
N PHE A 72 0.54 11.82 2.33
CA PHE A 72 0.76 10.37 2.39
C PHE A 72 -0.45 9.61 2.94
N TYR A 73 -1.16 10.20 3.90
CA TYR A 73 -2.42 9.67 4.41
C TYR A 73 -3.49 9.57 3.31
N LEU A 74 -3.69 10.64 2.53
CA LEU A 74 -4.65 10.68 1.43
C LEU A 74 -4.28 9.69 0.32
N LEU A 75 -2.99 9.53 0.01
CA LEU A 75 -2.54 8.54 -0.96
C LEU A 75 -2.81 7.10 -0.50
N LEU A 76 -2.61 6.80 0.79
CA LEU A 76 -2.93 5.48 1.34
C LEU A 76 -4.43 5.17 1.23
N ILE A 77 -5.29 6.14 1.61
CA ILE A 77 -6.74 6.01 1.46
C ILE A 77 -7.10 5.83 -0.02
N THR A 78 -6.52 6.64 -0.90
CA THR A 78 -6.77 6.57 -2.34
C THR A 78 -6.42 5.17 -2.86
N ASN A 79 -5.28 4.61 -2.45
CA ASN A 79 -4.86 3.28 -2.87
C ASN A 79 -5.84 2.18 -2.45
N ILE A 80 -6.39 2.25 -1.24
CA ILE A 80 -7.40 1.30 -0.76
C ILE A 80 -8.72 1.53 -1.50
N SER A 81 -9.15 2.78 -1.64
CA SER A 81 -10.38 3.17 -2.31
C SER A 81 -10.42 2.75 -3.78
N GLU A 82 -9.31 2.88 -4.51
CA GLU A 82 -9.18 2.38 -5.89
C GLU A 82 -9.51 0.88 -5.99
N ALA A 83 -8.98 0.08 -5.05
CA ALA A 83 -9.22 -1.36 -5.01
C ALA A 83 -10.64 -1.70 -4.53
N VAL A 84 -11.21 -0.93 -3.61
CA VAL A 84 -12.63 -1.05 -3.22
C VAL A 84 -13.55 -0.79 -4.41
N VAL A 85 -13.33 0.27 -5.18
CA VAL A 85 -14.12 0.58 -6.38
C VAL A 85 -14.01 -0.56 -7.40
N HIS A 86 -12.81 -1.08 -7.61
CA HIS A 86 -12.60 -2.23 -8.47
C HIS A 86 -13.34 -3.47 -7.96
N ASP A 87 -13.30 -3.78 -6.66
CA ASP A 87 -14.05 -4.90 -6.07
C ASP A 87 -15.56 -4.75 -6.27
N ILE A 88 -16.11 -3.53 -6.12
CA ILE A 88 -17.52 -3.26 -6.38
C ILE A 88 -17.86 -3.52 -7.86
N GLN A 89 -17.03 -3.05 -8.79
CA GLN A 89 -17.22 -3.27 -10.23
C GLN A 89 -17.20 -4.76 -10.62
N GLN A 90 -16.46 -5.58 -9.89
CA GLN A 90 -16.38 -7.02 -10.11
C GLN A 90 -17.44 -7.82 -9.31
N GLY A 91 -18.32 -7.15 -8.57
CA GLY A 91 -19.38 -7.78 -7.77
C GLY A 91 -18.88 -8.43 -6.47
N HIS A 92 -17.74 -8.00 -5.94
CA HIS A 92 -17.12 -8.53 -4.71
C HIS A 92 -17.44 -7.67 -3.50
N VAL A 93 -18.74 -7.57 -3.21
CA VAL A 93 -19.28 -6.64 -2.21
C VAL A 93 -18.69 -6.86 -0.82
N PHE A 94 -18.55 -8.11 -0.38
CA PHE A 94 -17.98 -8.41 0.95
C PHE A 94 -16.51 -7.99 1.06
N ASN A 95 -15.68 -8.26 0.04
CA ASN A 95 -14.29 -7.78 0.06
C ASN A 95 -14.22 -6.25 0.00
N ALA A 96 -15.09 -5.59 -0.79
CA ALA A 96 -15.20 -4.15 -0.81
C ALA A 96 -15.57 -3.57 0.57
N ILE A 97 -16.52 -4.18 1.28
CA ILE A 97 -16.90 -3.80 2.65
C ILE A 97 -15.70 -3.90 3.59
N SER A 98 -14.94 -4.99 3.54
CA SER A 98 -13.71 -5.14 4.33
C SER A 98 -12.71 -4.00 4.04
N GLY A 99 -12.54 -3.61 2.78
CA GLY A 99 -11.67 -2.49 2.40
C GLY A 99 -12.18 -1.14 2.92
N ILE A 100 -13.49 -0.88 2.87
CA ILE A 100 -14.12 0.32 3.45
C ILE A 100 -13.87 0.36 4.97
N ILE A 101 -14.10 -0.77 5.64
CA ILE A 101 -13.88 -0.90 7.08
C ILE A 101 -12.42 -0.68 7.43
N GLN A 102 -11.46 -1.03 6.59
CA GLN A 102 -10.03 -0.78 6.86
C GLN A 102 -9.64 0.69 6.69
N ASN A 103 -10.34 1.45 5.84
CA ASN A 103 -10.12 2.89 5.66
C ASN A 103 -10.61 3.73 6.85
N LEU A 104 -11.77 3.39 7.43
CA LEU A 104 -12.36 4.13 8.56
C LEU A 104 -11.50 4.25 9.84
N PRO A 105 -10.82 3.19 10.31
CA PRO A 105 -9.97 3.22 11.50
C PRO A 105 -8.59 3.80 11.21
N LEU A 106 -8.25 4.13 9.95
CA LEU A 106 -6.98 4.78 9.66
C LEU A 106 -6.86 6.06 10.50
N PRO A 107 -5.83 6.16 11.33
CA PRO A 107 -5.73 7.27 12.26
C PRO A 107 -5.36 8.57 11.54
N LEU A 108 -5.99 9.66 11.94
CA LEU A 108 -5.75 10.98 11.34
C LEU A 108 -4.35 11.49 11.70
N PRO A 109 -3.61 12.11 10.75
CA PRO A 109 -2.41 12.88 11.06
C PRO A 109 -2.72 14.01 12.07
N PRO A 110 -1.77 14.41 12.94
CA PRO A 110 -0.38 13.94 13.05
C PRO A 110 -0.18 12.78 14.04
N LYS A 111 -1.19 12.41 14.82
CA LYS A 111 -1.05 11.57 16.03
C LYS A 111 -0.54 10.14 15.78
N TYR A 112 -0.62 9.67 14.54
CA TYR A 112 -0.28 8.29 14.17
C TYR A 112 0.41 8.21 12.79
N LEU A 113 0.80 9.35 12.24
CA LEU A 113 1.64 9.43 11.05
C LEU A 113 2.73 10.46 11.33
N GLU A 114 3.93 9.98 11.61
CA GLU A 114 5.07 10.82 11.96
C GLU A 114 6.14 10.72 10.87
N LEU A 115 6.79 11.85 10.61
CA LEU A 115 7.98 11.88 9.76
C LEU A 115 9.18 11.95 10.70
N LYS A 116 9.90 10.83 10.84
CA LYS A 116 11.16 10.78 11.61
C LYS A 116 12.31 10.64 10.63
N GLY A 117 13.02 11.74 10.47
CA GLY A 117 14.17 11.92 9.59
C GLY A 117 13.79 11.63 8.16
N LYS A 118 14.34 10.55 7.62
CA LYS A 118 14.20 10.20 6.20
C LYS A 118 12.99 9.32 5.91
N ARG A 119 12.23 8.88 6.94
CA ARG A 119 11.19 7.85 6.81
C ARG A 119 9.83 8.32 7.32
N ILE A 120 8.77 7.82 6.67
CA ILE A 120 7.40 7.95 7.15
C ILE A 120 7.12 6.78 8.10
N HIS A 121 6.61 7.10 9.28
CA HIS A 121 6.14 6.13 10.25
C HIS A 121 4.62 6.14 10.30
N PHE A 122 4.00 5.07 9.80
CA PHE A 122 2.58 4.78 9.97
C PHE A 122 2.37 3.94 11.23
N TYR A 123 1.81 4.54 12.28
CA TYR A 123 1.42 3.83 13.49
C TYR A 123 0.07 3.14 13.26
N THR A 124 0.12 1.88 12.82
CA THR A 124 -1.05 1.01 12.67
C THR A 124 -0.88 -0.25 13.53
N SER A 125 -1.99 -0.90 13.89
CA SER A 125 -1.93 -2.11 14.72
C SER A 125 -1.53 -3.33 13.87
N ALA A 126 -0.85 -4.31 14.48
CA ALA A 126 -0.55 -5.58 13.83
C ALA A 126 -1.82 -6.29 13.31
N TYR A 127 -2.95 -6.14 14.01
CA TYR A 127 -4.23 -6.66 13.57
C TYR A 127 -4.75 -5.96 12.31
N TRP A 128 -4.61 -4.64 12.20
CA TRP A 128 -4.94 -3.92 10.96
C TRP A 128 -4.10 -4.43 9.79
N VAL A 129 -2.79 -4.65 10.00
CA VAL A 129 -1.89 -5.20 8.98
C VAL A 129 -2.33 -6.61 8.55
N PHE A 130 -2.73 -7.47 9.50
CA PHE A 130 -3.23 -8.81 9.19
C PHE A 130 -4.49 -8.76 8.30
N VAL A 131 -5.50 -7.97 8.69
CA VAL A 131 -6.73 -7.81 7.91
C VAL A 131 -6.41 -7.24 6.53
N TYR A 132 -5.50 -6.27 6.46
CA TYR A 132 -5.07 -5.66 5.22
C TYR A 132 -4.30 -6.60 4.28
N VAL A 133 -3.42 -7.44 4.82
CA VAL A 133 -2.72 -8.47 4.07
C VAL A 133 -3.71 -9.48 3.50
N SER A 134 -4.61 -10.02 4.33
CA SER A 134 -5.64 -10.99 3.93
C SER A 134 -6.60 -10.42 2.88
N TRP A 135 -7.05 -9.17 3.06
CA TRP A 135 -7.91 -8.46 2.12
C TRP A 135 -7.26 -8.29 0.75
N ASN A 136 -5.97 -7.91 0.72
CA ASN A 136 -5.24 -7.76 -0.52
C ASN A 136 -4.88 -9.09 -1.19
N MET A 137 -4.69 -10.15 -0.41
CA MET A 137 -4.58 -11.49 -0.97
C MET A 137 -5.87 -11.89 -1.67
N CYS A 138 -7.04 -11.68 -1.05
CA CYS A 138 -8.31 -11.97 -1.71
C CYS A 138 -8.52 -11.13 -2.99
N PHE A 139 -8.22 -9.83 -2.94
CA PHE A 139 -8.24 -8.94 -4.12
C PHE A 139 -7.35 -9.47 -5.26
N THR A 140 -6.14 -9.92 -4.91
CA THR A 140 -5.16 -10.42 -5.89
C THR A 140 -5.56 -11.78 -6.45
N TYR A 141 -6.15 -12.65 -5.63
CA TYR A 141 -6.68 -13.94 -6.04
C TYR A 141 -7.74 -13.79 -7.14
N ASN A 142 -8.52 -12.72 -7.08
CA ASN A 142 -9.56 -12.44 -8.06
C ASN A 142 -9.05 -11.84 -9.38
N THR A 143 -8.07 -10.94 -9.30
CA THR A 143 -7.60 -10.17 -10.47
C THR A 143 -6.65 -10.95 -11.39
N ALA A 144 -6.51 -12.26 -11.19
CA ALA A 144 -5.60 -13.15 -11.93
C ALA A 144 -4.13 -12.65 -11.98
N MET A 145 -3.74 -11.76 -11.07
CA MET A 145 -2.35 -11.41 -10.84
C MET A 145 -1.75 -12.56 -10.05
N ASN A 146 -1.10 -13.47 -10.78
CA ASN A 146 -0.71 -14.79 -10.33
C ASN A 146 -0.35 -14.87 -8.84
N THR A 147 -1.15 -15.68 -8.17
CA THR A 147 -1.48 -15.61 -6.75
C THR A 147 -0.29 -15.89 -5.85
N VAL A 148 0.63 -16.77 -6.25
CA VAL A 148 1.69 -17.31 -5.37
C VAL A 148 2.74 -16.26 -5.01
N LEU A 149 3.27 -15.51 -5.98
CA LEU A 149 4.29 -14.50 -5.71
C LEU A 149 3.70 -13.31 -4.94
N CYS A 150 2.47 -12.93 -5.27
CA CYS A 150 1.74 -11.88 -4.55
C CYS A 150 1.44 -12.30 -3.11
N PHE A 151 1.03 -13.56 -2.89
CA PHE A 151 0.78 -14.10 -1.56
C PHE A 151 2.08 -14.20 -0.77
N GLY A 152 3.16 -14.72 -1.36
CA GLY A 152 4.46 -14.79 -0.71
C GLY A 152 4.98 -13.42 -0.29
N LYS A 153 4.84 -12.39 -1.13
CA LYS A 153 5.24 -11.01 -0.80
C LYS A 153 4.38 -10.42 0.32
N LEU A 154 3.06 -10.57 0.23
CA LEU A 154 2.12 -10.05 1.23
C LEU A 154 2.28 -10.79 2.58
N ALA A 155 2.51 -12.10 2.55
CA ALA A 155 2.76 -12.93 3.72
C ALA A 155 4.11 -12.62 4.37
N ALA A 156 5.19 -12.54 3.59
CA ALA A 156 6.52 -12.22 4.12
C ALA A 156 6.56 -10.81 4.72
N ALA A 157 5.93 -9.84 4.05
CA ALA A 157 5.81 -8.48 4.57
C ALA A 157 4.96 -8.47 5.85
N GLY A 158 3.81 -9.18 5.87
CA GLY A 158 2.96 -9.32 7.05
C GLY A 158 3.68 -9.96 8.24
N LEU A 159 4.40 -11.05 8.01
CA LEU A 159 5.20 -11.76 9.03
C LEU A 159 6.31 -10.86 9.58
N TYR A 160 7.01 -10.11 8.72
CA TYR A 160 8.03 -9.17 9.18
C TYR A 160 7.46 -8.16 10.19
N THR A 161 6.26 -7.63 9.90
CA THR A 161 5.54 -6.73 10.79
C THR A 161 5.19 -7.34 12.13
N ILE A 162 4.76 -8.60 12.14
CA ILE A 162 4.39 -9.30 13.38
C ILE A 162 5.64 -9.53 14.23
N ILE A 163 6.76 -9.92 13.60
CA ILE A 163 8.03 -10.20 14.29
C ILE A 163 8.65 -8.92 14.85
N HIS A 164 8.66 -7.83 14.08
CA HIS A 164 9.37 -6.59 14.45
C HIS A 164 8.44 -5.52 15.03
N ASN A 165 7.15 -5.78 15.11
CA ASN A 165 6.10 -4.85 15.53
C ASN A 165 6.16 -3.48 14.81
N ASP A 166 6.69 -3.46 13.58
CA ASP A 166 6.89 -2.24 12.79
C ASP A 166 5.96 -2.19 11.58
N ALA A 167 4.71 -1.81 11.86
CA ALA A 167 3.67 -1.62 10.85
C ALA A 167 4.00 -0.54 9.82
N SER A 168 4.88 0.41 10.17
CA SER A 168 5.27 1.47 9.25
C SER A 168 6.14 0.98 8.12
N THR A 169 7.12 0.11 8.43
CA THR A 169 8.00 -0.48 7.43
C THR A 169 7.22 -1.35 6.46
N PHE A 170 6.18 -2.06 6.92
CA PHE A 170 5.29 -2.82 6.04
C PHE A 170 4.63 -1.95 4.97
N VAL A 171 4.00 -0.84 5.36
CA VAL A 171 3.29 0.05 4.42
C VAL A 171 4.27 0.61 3.38
N VAL A 172 5.44 1.07 3.81
CA VAL A 172 6.44 1.63 2.91
C VAL A 172 7.02 0.56 1.97
N ALA A 173 7.40 -0.61 2.50
CA ALA A 173 7.93 -1.72 1.69
C ALA A 173 6.92 -2.19 0.65
N ARG A 174 5.64 -2.23 1.01
CA ARG A 174 4.57 -2.58 0.11
C ARG A 174 4.43 -1.56 -1.03
N ILE A 175 4.47 -0.27 -0.74
CA ILE A 175 4.33 0.76 -1.77
C ILE A 175 5.48 0.67 -2.79
N TYR A 176 6.72 0.49 -2.32
CA TYR A 176 7.87 0.31 -3.22
C TYR A 176 7.79 -0.97 -4.04
N THR A 177 7.46 -2.10 -3.42
CA THR A 177 7.35 -3.38 -4.14
C THR A 177 6.21 -3.37 -5.16
N LEU A 178 5.08 -2.75 -4.81
CA LEU A 178 3.97 -2.56 -5.74
C LEU A 178 4.35 -1.63 -6.89
N ASN A 179 5.09 -0.54 -6.64
CA ASN A 179 5.56 0.35 -7.69
C ASN A 179 6.42 -0.38 -8.73
N VAL A 180 7.39 -1.17 -8.27
CA VAL A 180 8.25 -1.98 -9.15
C VAL A 180 7.41 -2.90 -10.03
N ILE A 181 6.47 -3.64 -9.43
CA ILE A 181 5.62 -4.57 -10.17
C ILE A 181 4.76 -3.83 -11.19
N MET A 182 4.20 -2.68 -10.84
CA MET A 182 3.35 -1.90 -11.74
C MET A 182 4.13 -1.31 -12.91
N ILE A 183 5.35 -0.82 -12.69
CA ILE A 183 6.24 -0.34 -13.77
C ILE A 183 6.64 -1.49 -14.69
N ILE A 184 7.01 -2.66 -14.14
CA ILE A 184 7.33 -3.84 -14.94
C ILE A 184 6.09 -4.27 -15.74
N LYS A 185 4.88 -4.20 -15.16
CA LYS A 185 3.64 -4.51 -15.87
C LYS A 185 3.41 -3.56 -17.05
N ALA A 186 3.70 -2.28 -16.84
CA ALA A 186 3.52 -1.24 -17.84
C ALA A 186 4.57 -1.26 -18.96
N THR A 187 5.75 -1.82 -18.72
CA THR A 187 6.88 -1.82 -19.67
C THR A 187 7.17 -3.19 -20.30
N SER A 188 6.97 -4.28 -19.56
CA SER A 188 7.28 -5.64 -19.99
C SER A 188 6.23 -6.64 -19.48
N PRO A 189 5.02 -6.64 -20.06
CA PRO A 189 3.94 -7.55 -19.66
C PRO A 189 4.32 -9.03 -19.87
N TYR A 190 5.17 -9.33 -20.85
CA TYR A 190 5.68 -10.68 -21.11
C TYR A 190 6.58 -11.18 -19.98
N PHE A 191 7.46 -10.33 -19.43
CA PHE A 191 8.31 -10.71 -18.30
C PHE A 191 7.49 -11.06 -17.06
N ILE A 192 6.42 -10.31 -16.80
CA ILE A 192 5.42 -10.64 -15.78
C ILE A 192 4.83 -12.02 -16.08
N LYS A 193 4.21 -12.20 -17.24
CA LYS A 193 3.46 -13.42 -17.57
C LYS A 193 4.32 -14.69 -17.53
N TYR A 194 5.56 -14.64 -18.02
CA TYR A 194 6.37 -15.84 -18.25
C TYR A 194 7.46 -16.09 -17.21
N VAL A 195 8.00 -15.05 -16.56
CA VAL A 195 9.14 -15.19 -15.63
C VAL A 195 8.70 -15.04 -14.18
N LEU A 196 8.02 -13.95 -13.85
CA LEU A 196 7.66 -13.66 -12.46
C LEU A 196 6.50 -14.51 -11.96
N PHE A 197 5.66 -14.99 -12.87
CA PHE A 197 4.33 -15.42 -12.49
C PHE A 197 3.87 -16.73 -13.15
N LYS A 198 4.82 -17.60 -13.48
CA LYS A 198 4.58 -18.89 -14.14
C LYS A 198 3.65 -19.85 -13.37
N ASN A 199 3.56 -19.73 -12.04
CA ASN A 199 2.78 -20.61 -11.17
C ASN A 199 1.48 -19.94 -10.70
N ASN A 200 0.34 -20.44 -11.18
CA ASN A 200 -0.99 -20.01 -10.76
C ASN A 200 -1.62 -20.98 -9.79
N ILE A 201 -2.19 -20.46 -8.70
CA ILE A 201 -3.18 -21.22 -7.92
C ILE A 201 -4.46 -21.23 -8.75
N PRO A 202 -5.08 -22.39 -9.00
CA PRO A 202 -6.33 -22.45 -9.74
C PRO A 202 -7.39 -21.60 -9.05
N PHE A 203 -8.09 -20.80 -9.86
CA PHE A 203 -9.16 -19.94 -9.37
C PHE A 203 -10.37 -20.80 -8.98
N ASN A 204 -10.87 -20.59 -7.77
CA ASN A 204 -12.06 -21.24 -7.24
C ASN A 204 -12.97 -20.17 -6.64
N SER A 205 -14.14 -20.01 -7.25
CA SER A 205 -15.13 -19.01 -6.86
C SER A 205 -15.67 -19.23 -5.44
N THR A 206 -15.73 -20.46 -4.97
CA THR A 206 -16.21 -20.81 -3.62
C THR A 206 -15.20 -20.38 -2.57
N ILE A 207 -13.91 -20.71 -2.77
CA ILE A 207 -12.83 -20.28 -1.89
C ILE A 207 -12.79 -18.74 -1.82
N ARG A 208 -12.90 -18.07 -2.97
CA ARG A 208 -12.95 -16.60 -3.03
C ARG A 208 -14.10 -16.03 -2.21
N LYS A 209 -15.34 -16.51 -2.40
CA LYS A 209 -16.52 -16.03 -1.66
C LYS A 209 -16.39 -16.26 -0.16
N MET A 210 -15.90 -17.43 0.26
CA MET A 210 -15.64 -17.71 1.68
C MET A 210 -14.59 -16.75 2.26
N TRP A 211 -13.55 -16.44 1.49
CA TRP A 211 -12.51 -15.50 1.89
C TRP A 211 -13.06 -14.06 1.99
N ASP A 212 -13.92 -13.62 1.08
CA ASP A 212 -14.55 -12.29 1.20
C ASP A 212 -15.32 -12.14 2.52
N ILE A 213 -16.10 -13.17 2.88
CA ILE A 213 -16.87 -13.21 4.13
C ILE A 213 -15.92 -13.21 5.33
N PHE A 214 -14.89 -14.06 5.31
CA PHE A 214 -13.86 -14.09 6.34
C PHE A 214 -13.19 -12.73 6.54
N ASN A 215 -12.82 -12.05 5.46
CA ASN A 215 -12.21 -10.71 5.53
C ASN A 215 -13.17 -9.67 6.09
N THR A 216 -14.46 -9.78 5.79
CA THR A 216 -15.49 -8.87 6.34
C THR A 216 -15.63 -9.07 7.83
N LEU A 217 -15.77 -10.32 8.29
CA LEU A 217 -15.93 -10.66 9.70
C LEU A 217 -14.71 -10.23 10.53
N ASN A 218 -13.49 -10.41 10.00
CA ASN A 218 -12.27 -9.96 10.67
C ASN A 218 -12.06 -8.44 10.59
N ALA A 219 -12.69 -7.73 9.65
CA ALA A 219 -12.61 -6.29 9.61
C ALA A 219 -13.50 -5.62 10.67
N ILE A 220 -14.66 -6.22 11.02
CA ILE A 220 -15.61 -5.65 11.99
C ILE A 220 -14.97 -5.27 13.34
N PRO A 221 -14.12 -6.11 13.98
CA PRO A 221 -13.43 -5.73 15.22
C PRO A 221 -12.61 -4.45 15.13
N LEU A 222 -12.11 -4.07 13.95
CA LEU A 222 -11.39 -2.79 13.76
C LEU A 222 -12.30 -1.58 13.98
N LEU A 223 -13.59 -1.68 13.64
CA LEU A 223 -14.57 -0.63 13.93
C LEU A 223 -14.73 -0.49 15.44
N TRP A 224 -14.88 -1.61 16.15
CA TRP A 224 -15.09 -1.57 17.59
C TRP A 224 -13.89 -0.98 18.33
N PHE A 225 -12.67 -1.34 17.96
CA PHE A 225 -11.44 -0.76 18.52
C PHE A 225 -11.38 0.77 18.32
N ARG A 226 -11.86 1.29 17.18
CA ARG A 226 -11.92 2.72 16.88
C ARG A 226 -12.96 3.44 17.74
N PHE A 227 -14.16 2.87 17.91
CA PHE A 227 -15.24 3.49 18.66
C PHE A 227 -15.08 3.36 20.18
N ALA A 228 -14.53 2.25 20.67
CA ALA A 228 -14.25 2.04 22.09
C ALA A 228 -13.17 3.02 22.61
N ASN A 229 -12.09 3.21 21.85
CA ASN A 229 -11.01 4.15 22.22
C ASN A 229 -11.40 5.63 22.12
N LYS A 230 -12.50 5.98 21.42
CA LYS A 230 -13.03 7.34 21.43
C LYS A 230 -13.72 7.68 22.75
N LYS A 231 -14.39 6.71 23.39
CA LYS A 231 -15.09 6.92 24.67
C LYS A 231 -14.12 7.18 25.83
N VAL A 232 -12.95 6.53 25.82
CA VAL A 232 -11.92 6.66 26.88
C VAL A 232 -11.19 8.02 26.86
N LYS A 233 -11.35 8.84 25.81
CA LYS A 233 -10.71 10.17 25.71
C LYS A 233 -11.66 11.35 25.93
N GLN A 234 -12.89 11.07 26.36
CA GLN A 234 -13.90 12.10 26.69
C GLN A 234 -14.19 12.21 28.19
N GLU A 235 -13.42 11.51 29.02
CA GLU A 235 -13.31 11.68 30.47
C GLU A 235 -11.90 12.21 30.80
#